data_AF-A0A422NF37-F1
#
_entry.id   AF-A0A422NF37-F1
#
_cell.length_a   1.000
_cell.length_b   1.000
_cell.length_c   1.000
_cell.angle_alpha   90.00
_cell.angle_beta   90.00
_cell.angle_gamma   90.00
#
_symmetry.space_group_name_H-M   'P 1'
#
loop_
_entity.id
_entity.type
_entity.pdbx_description
1 polymer ?
#
loop_
_entity_poly.entity_id
_entity_poly.type
_entity_poly.pdbx_seq_one_letter_code
_entity_poly.pdbx_strand_id
1 'polypeptide(L)'
;MSETDVLLLNMEVEAAAARNADLSRRLERITEELGCSSVHVVEKPEMVSQGTQTEFDTSRDAALNLDDLLFEIAEITFRLYPSSPIDLSSRRGDGPRHLEELSHRCLDEMRSLRAALETKLEGYNKFIQELQQALGTYYRSIEKVETQLREKELECDALQKQNTELLRQCAGMEAKLKVAYETRERFSENATCQMHRVRDLEAERDRLLKRETVLANTVASLRAECALGPWKNTTLLRDSSFETASPSPHVLPGKGSVSPVRDAFDGASFAPSTLDVMWACQGSAINRAFPEWCVSAEKVVDFSCKMGNT
;
A
#
# COMPACT_ATOMS: atom_id res chain seq x y z
N MET A 1 0.91 -16.31 -18.15
CA MET A 1 0.41 -15.06 -18.75
C MET A 1 -0.97 -15.37 -19.29
N SER A 2 -1.98 -14.67 -18.79
CA SER A 2 -3.33 -14.79 -19.34
C SER A 2 -3.41 -14.07 -20.69
N GLU A 3 -4.41 -14.40 -21.50
CA GLU A 3 -4.66 -13.71 -22.79
C GLU A 3 -4.85 -12.20 -22.60
N THR A 4 -5.33 -11.77 -21.43
CA THR A 4 -5.45 -10.36 -21.03
C THR A 4 -4.09 -9.68 -20.86
N ASP A 5 -3.08 -10.39 -20.33
CA ASP A 5 -1.72 -9.84 -20.15
C ASP A 5 -1.04 -9.61 -21.50
N VAL A 6 -1.29 -10.50 -22.47
CA VAL A 6 -0.76 -10.38 -23.83
C VAL A 6 -1.41 -9.19 -24.56
N LEU A 7 -2.72 -9.00 -24.39
CA LEU A 7 -3.46 -7.90 -25.01
C LEU A 7 -3.05 -6.54 -24.43
N LEU A 8 -2.85 -6.46 -23.10
CA LEU A 8 -2.36 -5.26 -22.44
C LEU A 8 -0.93 -4.90 -22.91
N LEU A 9 -0.04 -5.88 -22.96
CA LEU A 9 1.32 -5.69 -23.45
C LEU A 9 1.34 -5.20 -24.90
N ASN A 10 0.47 -5.74 -25.75
CA ASN A 10 0.38 -5.33 -27.15
C ASN A 10 -0.09 -3.87 -27.29
N MET A 11 -1.08 -3.46 -26.48
CA MET A 11 -1.53 -2.08 -26.44
C MET A 11 -0.46 -1.11 -25.91
N GLU A 12 0.33 -1.53 -24.92
CA GLU A 12 1.45 -0.73 -24.42
C GLU A 12 2.56 -0.56 -25.46
N VAL A 13 2.85 -1.61 -26.23
CA VAL A 13 3.83 -1.57 -27.32
C VAL A 13 3.35 -0.65 -28.45
N GLU A 14 2.08 -0.72 -28.85
CA GLU A 14 1.51 0.20 -29.85
C GLU A 14 1.51 1.65 -29.36
N ALA A 15 1.15 1.89 -28.10
CA ALA A 15 1.18 3.24 -27.51
C ALA A 15 2.61 3.79 -27.43
N ALA A 16 3.60 2.95 -27.10
CA ALA A 16 5.01 3.31 -27.10
C ALA A 16 5.52 3.62 -28.52
N ALA A 17 5.13 2.81 -29.52
CA ALA A 17 5.48 3.04 -30.92
C ALA A 17 4.90 4.36 -31.44
N ALA A 18 3.64 4.68 -31.11
CA ALA A 18 3.01 5.95 -31.49
C ALA A 18 3.72 7.16 -30.88
N ARG A 19 4.13 7.08 -29.61
CA ARG A 19 4.91 8.14 -28.95
C ARG A 19 6.29 8.33 -29.58
N ASN A 20 6.98 7.23 -29.89
CA ASN A 20 8.29 7.30 -30.57
C ASN A 20 8.17 7.93 -31.97
N ALA A 21 7.13 7.58 -32.74
CA ALA A 21 6.87 8.20 -34.03
C ALA A 21 6.55 9.70 -33.95
N ASP A 22 5.90 10.16 -32.87
CA ASP A 22 5.69 11.60 -32.63
C ASP A 22 7.01 12.31 -32.26
N LEU A 23 7.83 11.70 -31.40
CA LEU A 23 9.13 12.24 -31.01
C LEU A 23 10.09 12.36 -32.21
N SER A 24 10.17 11.35 -33.08
CA SER A 24 10.99 11.42 -34.29
C SER A 24 10.57 12.58 -35.20
N ARG A 25 9.25 12.78 -35.40
CA ARG A 25 8.72 13.90 -36.20
C ARG A 25 8.96 15.27 -35.57
N ARG A 26 9.13 15.36 -34.24
CA ARG A 26 9.51 16.61 -33.57
C ARG A 26 11.01 16.87 -33.69
N LEU A 27 11.84 15.83 -33.59
CA LEU A 27 13.28 15.94 -33.79
C LEU A 27 13.63 16.35 -35.22
N GLU A 28 12.96 15.79 -36.22
CA GLU A 28 13.14 16.20 -37.63
C GLU A 28 12.79 17.68 -37.81
N ARG A 29 11.65 18.14 -37.30
CA ARG A 29 11.27 19.57 -37.36
C ARG A 29 12.29 20.49 -36.68
N ILE A 30 12.76 20.15 -35.49
CA ILE A 30 13.76 20.95 -34.77
C ILE A 30 15.09 20.96 -35.56
N THR A 31 15.46 19.84 -36.18
CA THR A 31 16.68 19.74 -36.99
C THR A 31 16.60 20.58 -38.25
N GLU A 32 15.44 20.61 -38.92
CA GLU A 32 15.17 21.48 -40.06
C GLU A 32 15.15 22.97 -39.67
N GLU A 33 14.55 23.31 -38.51
CA GLU A 33 14.53 24.67 -37.97
C GLU A 33 15.95 25.17 -37.61
N LEU A 34 16.80 24.29 -37.04
CA LEU A 34 18.20 24.59 -36.75
C LEU A 34 19.04 24.69 -38.04
N GLY A 35 18.75 23.88 -39.06
CA GLY A 35 19.42 23.95 -40.36
C GLY A 35 19.11 25.23 -41.15
N CYS A 36 17.95 25.84 -40.92
CA CYS A 36 17.55 27.12 -41.52
C CYS A 36 17.98 28.35 -40.69
N SER A 37 18.49 28.16 -39.46
CA SER A 37 19.00 29.24 -38.61
C SER A 37 20.44 29.57 -38.99
N SER A 38 20.63 30.63 -39.78
CA SER A 38 21.92 31.09 -40.33
C SER A 38 22.92 31.64 -39.30
N VAL A 39 22.83 31.23 -38.02
CA VAL A 39 23.55 31.87 -36.92
C VAL A 39 24.98 31.33 -36.74
N HIS A 40 25.41 30.30 -37.49
CA HIS A 40 26.76 29.72 -37.35
C HIS A 40 27.56 29.68 -38.66
N VAL A 41 27.58 30.79 -39.42
CA VAL A 41 28.68 31.04 -40.36
C VAL A 41 29.84 31.64 -39.56
N VAL A 42 30.80 30.80 -39.20
CA VAL A 42 32.09 31.22 -38.65
C VAL A 42 32.87 31.93 -39.77
N GLU A 43 32.74 33.25 -39.86
CA GLU A 43 33.58 34.08 -40.73
C GLU A 43 34.97 34.26 -40.10
N LYS A 44 36.00 33.90 -40.87
CA LYS A 44 37.41 34.25 -40.63
C LYS A 44 37.59 35.78 -40.77
N PRO A 45 38.42 36.44 -39.94
CA PRO A 45 38.75 37.84 -40.14
C PRO A 45 39.86 37.96 -41.19
N GLU A 46 39.53 38.45 -42.39
CA GLU A 46 40.51 39.03 -43.31
C GLU A 46 40.88 40.42 -42.83
N MET A 47 42.15 40.60 -42.48
CA MET A 47 42.75 41.91 -42.24
C MET A 47 42.87 42.66 -43.57
N VAL A 48 42.12 43.75 -43.73
CA VAL A 48 42.38 44.77 -44.77
C VAL A 48 42.76 46.08 -44.09
N SER A 49 43.92 46.57 -44.50
CA SER A 49 44.63 47.76 -44.01
C SER A 49 43.78 49.03 -44.09
N GLN A 50 43.44 49.55 -42.92
CA GLN A 50 42.67 50.76 -42.65
C GLN A 50 43.65 51.95 -42.55
N GLY A 51 43.67 52.79 -43.57
CA GLY A 51 44.43 54.05 -43.56
C GLY A 51 43.69 55.09 -44.38
N THR A 52 43.14 56.10 -43.71
CA THR A 52 42.50 57.33 -44.24
C THR A 52 41.04 57.33 -44.73
N GLN A 53 40.33 56.19 -44.84
CA GLN A 53 38.90 56.18 -45.20
C GLN A 53 37.92 56.27 -44.01
N THR A 54 38.37 55.95 -42.80
CA THR A 54 37.49 55.83 -41.63
C THR A 54 36.84 57.13 -41.18
N GLU A 55 37.49 58.28 -41.33
CA GLU A 55 36.94 59.56 -40.89
C GLU A 55 35.86 60.09 -41.84
N PHE A 56 36.00 59.83 -43.14
CA PHE A 56 34.98 60.20 -44.13
C PHE A 56 33.78 59.26 -44.06
N ASP A 57 34.01 57.95 -43.89
CA ASP A 57 32.95 56.95 -43.76
C ASP A 57 32.20 57.09 -42.42
N THR A 58 32.87 57.37 -41.30
CA THR A 58 32.18 57.67 -40.03
C THR A 58 31.36 58.96 -40.08
N SER A 59 31.82 59.99 -40.80
CA SER A 59 31.04 61.22 -41.00
C SER A 59 29.81 60.99 -41.89
N ARG A 60 29.94 60.13 -42.90
CA ARG A 60 28.85 59.74 -43.79
C ARG A 60 27.83 58.85 -43.07
N ASP A 61 28.29 57.90 -42.28
CA ASP A 61 27.43 57.06 -41.46
C ASP A 61 26.73 57.88 -40.38
N ALA A 62 27.42 58.84 -39.75
CA ALA A 62 26.78 59.77 -38.82
C ALA A 62 25.70 60.63 -39.50
N ALA A 63 25.94 61.09 -40.73
CA ALA A 63 24.97 61.86 -41.52
C ALA A 63 23.76 61.01 -41.91
N LEU A 64 23.97 59.75 -42.33
CA LEU A 64 22.88 58.82 -42.65
C LEU A 64 22.05 58.47 -41.40
N ASN A 65 22.70 58.20 -40.28
CA ASN A 65 22.01 57.95 -39.00
C ASN A 65 21.21 59.18 -38.54
N LEU A 66 21.71 60.40 -38.77
CA LEU A 66 20.99 61.64 -38.48
C LEU A 66 19.79 61.83 -39.40
N ASP A 67 19.91 61.51 -40.69
CA ASP A 67 18.81 61.54 -41.64
C ASP A 67 17.72 60.52 -41.28
N ASP A 68 18.10 59.29 -40.89
CA ASP A 68 17.17 58.26 -40.43
C ASP A 68 16.45 58.69 -39.14
N LEU A 69 17.18 59.28 -38.19
CA LEU A 69 16.58 59.83 -36.96
C LEU A 69 15.61 60.98 -37.24
N LEU A 70 15.95 61.86 -38.19
CA LEU A 70 15.07 62.95 -38.63
C LEU A 70 13.78 62.41 -39.26
N PHE A 71 13.88 61.33 -40.04
CA PHE A 71 12.72 60.65 -40.62
C PHE A 71 11.82 60.02 -39.54
N GLU A 72 12.41 59.30 -38.58
CA GLU A 72 11.66 58.71 -37.46
C GLU A 72 10.97 59.78 -36.60
N ILE A 73 11.67 60.88 -36.28
CA ILE A 73 11.11 62.01 -35.52
C ILE A 73 9.97 62.67 -36.32
N ALA A 74 10.13 62.86 -37.62
CA ALA A 74 9.08 63.41 -38.47
C ALA A 74 7.84 62.50 -38.50
N GLU A 75 8.03 61.18 -38.58
CA GLU A 75 6.93 60.21 -38.56
C GLU A 75 6.22 60.17 -37.20
N ILE A 76 6.96 60.14 -36.10
CA ILE A 76 6.42 60.20 -34.73
C ILE A 76 5.63 61.49 -34.55
N THR A 77 6.18 62.64 -34.97
CA THR A 77 5.54 63.95 -34.86
C THR A 77 4.26 64.03 -35.70
N PHE A 78 4.27 63.46 -36.90
CA PHE A 78 3.08 63.37 -37.76
C PHE A 78 1.97 62.52 -37.13
N ARG A 79 2.32 61.38 -36.52
CA ARG A 79 1.35 60.50 -35.85
C ARG A 79 0.79 61.12 -34.56
N LEU A 80 1.58 61.91 -33.84
CA LEU A 80 1.17 62.55 -32.59
C LEU A 80 0.41 63.88 -32.80
N TYR A 81 0.76 64.65 -33.84
CA TYR A 81 0.19 65.98 -34.11
C TYR A 81 -0.13 66.18 -35.61
N PRO A 82 -1.15 65.49 -36.16
CA PRO A 82 -1.41 65.43 -37.61
C PRO A 82 -1.89 66.74 -38.26
N SER A 83 -2.06 67.83 -37.50
CA SER A 83 -2.64 69.11 -37.98
C SER A 83 -1.76 70.35 -37.80
N SER A 84 -0.53 70.21 -37.28
CA SER A 84 0.43 71.31 -37.22
C SER A 84 1.46 71.19 -38.36
N PRO A 85 1.45 72.07 -39.38
CA PRO A 85 2.54 72.14 -40.33
C PRO A 85 3.83 72.55 -39.58
N ILE A 86 4.88 71.75 -39.72
CA ILE A 86 6.20 72.05 -39.13
C ILE A 86 6.78 73.25 -39.88
N ASP A 87 6.71 74.44 -39.27
CA ASP A 87 7.24 75.69 -39.84
C ASP A 87 8.77 75.75 -39.67
N LEU A 88 9.50 75.61 -40.78
CA LEU A 88 10.96 75.70 -40.84
C LEU A 88 11.46 77.16 -41.05
N SER A 89 10.58 78.17 -41.04
CA SER A 89 10.92 79.55 -41.41
C SER A 89 11.52 80.43 -40.29
N SER A 90 11.64 79.91 -39.06
CA SER A 90 12.24 80.63 -37.92
C SER A 90 13.78 80.68 -38.02
N ARG A 91 14.33 81.58 -38.85
CA ARG A 91 15.77 81.83 -38.97
C ARG A 91 16.15 83.28 -38.68
N ARG A 92 15.60 83.89 -37.63
CA ARG A 92 15.93 85.27 -37.25
C ARG A 92 15.90 85.45 -35.73
N GLY A 93 17.07 85.34 -35.09
CA GLY A 93 17.21 85.68 -33.67
C GLY A 93 18.35 84.99 -32.95
N ASP A 94 18.17 83.73 -32.54
CA ASP A 94 19.03 83.01 -31.60
C ASP A 94 19.47 81.61 -32.13
N GLY A 95 19.89 81.57 -33.39
CA GLY A 95 20.06 80.33 -34.18
C GLY A 95 21.01 79.25 -33.66
N PRO A 96 22.23 79.56 -33.15
CA PRO A 96 23.17 78.52 -32.73
C PRO A 96 22.92 78.01 -31.30
N ARG A 97 22.62 78.91 -30.35
CA ARG A 97 22.42 78.54 -28.94
C ARG A 97 21.15 77.72 -28.72
N HIS A 98 20.06 78.06 -29.42
CA HIS A 98 18.82 77.29 -29.30
C HIS A 98 18.95 75.88 -29.90
N LEU A 99 19.71 75.74 -31.00
CA LEU A 99 20.00 74.44 -31.60
C LEU A 99 20.93 73.60 -30.70
N GLU A 100 21.94 74.22 -30.08
CA GLU A 100 22.80 73.58 -29.07
C GLU A 100 21.98 73.10 -27.86
N GLU A 101 21.05 73.91 -27.35
CA GLU A 101 20.18 73.53 -26.24
C GLU A 101 19.22 72.38 -26.60
N LEU A 102 18.68 72.37 -27.82
CA LEU A 102 17.82 71.28 -28.30
C LEU A 102 18.61 70.00 -28.53
N SER A 103 19.83 70.09 -29.07
CA SER A 103 20.70 68.92 -29.26
C SER A 103 21.14 68.32 -27.93
N HIS A 104 21.44 69.16 -26.92
CA HIS A 104 21.77 68.69 -25.58
C HIS A 104 20.56 68.00 -24.92
N ARG A 105 19.36 68.59 -25.03
CA ARG A 105 18.12 67.97 -24.55
C ARG A 105 17.85 66.62 -25.20
N CYS A 106 17.99 66.52 -26.51
CA CYS A 106 17.82 65.26 -27.24
C CYS A 106 18.82 64.19 -26.78
N LEU A 107 20.10 64.55 -26.61
CA LEU A 107 21.12 63.63 -26.09
C LEU A 107 20.82 63.17 -24.66
N ASP A 108 20.35 64.08 -23.80
CA ASP A 108 19.97 63.74 -22.43
C ASP A 108 18.75 62.82 -22.37
N GLU A 109 17.74 63.08 -23.21
CA GLU A 109 16.57 62.20 -23.37
C GLU A 109 16.96 60.83 -23.91
N MET A 110 17.86 60.75 -24.90
CA MET A 110 18.38 59.48 -25.41
C MET A 110 19.14 58.70 -24.33
N ARG A 111 19.98 59.36 -23.53
CA ARG A 111 20.67 58.72 -22.39
C ARG A 111 19.69 58.23 -21.34
N SER A 112 18.67 59.02 -21.03
CA SER A 112 17.60 58.65 -20.10
C SER A 112 16.80 57.44 -20.59
N LEU A 113 16.41 57.44 -21.87
CA LEU A 113 15.72 56.32 -22.50
C LEU A 113 16.58 55.06 -22.50
N ARG A 114 17.87 55.18 -22.81
CA ARG A 114 18.83 54.06 -22.74
C ARG A 114 18.91 53.48 -21.33
N ALA A 115 19.06 54.31 -20.30
CA ALA A 115 19.09 53.86 -18.91
C ALA A 115 17.76 53.18 -18.51
N ALA A 116 16.62 53.71 -18.96
CA ALA A 116 15.31 53.10 -18.72
C ALA A 116 15.17 51.73 -19.41
N LEU A 117 15.73 51.57 -20.62
CA LEU A 117 15.74 50.29 -21.33
C LEU A 117 16.69 49.28 -20.67
N GLU A 118 17.89 49.70 -20.27
CA GLU A 118 18.86 48.84 -19.57
C GLU A 118 18.29 48.34 -18.23
N THR A 119 17.67 49.21 -17.45
CA THR A 119 17.00 48.82 -16.19
C THR A 119 15.83 47.86 -16.42
N LYS A 120 15.03 48.07 -17.48
CA LYS A 120 13.94 47.16 -17.84
C LYS A 120 14.46 45.79 -18.29
N LEU A 121 15.55 45.76 -19.06
CA LEU A 121 16.20 44.54 -19.51
C LEU A 121 16.79 43.75 -18.34
N GLU A 122 17.43 44.43 -17.39
CA GLU A 122 17.91 43.82 -16.15
C GLU A 122 16.74 43.25 -15.32
N GLY A 123 15.62 43.97 -15.24
CA GLY A 123 14.40 43.49 -14.60
C GLY A 123 13.86 42.21 -15.22
N TYR A 124 13.84 42.12 -16.57
CA TYR A 124 13.42 40.90 -17.26
C TYR A 124 14.40 39.75 -17.06
N ASN A 125 15.71 40.00 -17.07
CA ASN A 125 16.71 38.97 -16.79
C ASN A 125 16.54 38.38 -15.38
N LYS A 126 16.33 39.24 -14.38
CA LYS A 126 16.04 38.80 -13.01
C LYS A 126 14.76 37.98 -12.93
N PHE A 127 13.69 38.43 -13.59
CA PHE A 127 12.43 37.69 -13.63
C PHE A 127 12.60 36.30 -14.28
N ILE A 128 13.35 36.21 -15.38
CA ILE A 128 13.64 34.94 -16.05
C ILE A 128 14.43 34.00 -15.12
N GLN A 129 15.43 34.52 -14.40
CA GLN A 129 16.21 33.72 -13.43
C GLN A 129 15.33 33.20 -12.29
N GLU A 130 14.46 34.04 -11.72
CA GLU A 130 13.51 33.63 -10.68
C GLU A 130 12.55 32.55 -11.19
N LEU A 131 12.04 32.69 -12.41
CA LEU A 131 11.17 31.70 -13.03
C LEU A 131 11.89 30.36 -13.26
N GLN A 132 13.12 30.40 -13.77
CA GLN A 132 13.95 29.20 -13.96
C GLN A 132 14.25 28.51 -12.62
N GLN A 133 14.54 29.28 -11.58
CA GLN A 133 14.75 28.74 -10.24
C GLN A 133 13.48 28.09 -9.69
N ALA A 134 12.34 28.76 -9.79
CA ALA A 134 11.05 28.25 -9.34
C ALA A 134 10.68 26.95 -10.09
N LEU A 135 10.85 26.92 -11.41
CA LEU A 135 10.65 25.73 -12.24
C LEU A 135 11.55 24.56 -11.77
N GLY A 136 12.84 24.84 -11.52
CA GLY A 136 13.79 23.86 -11.02
C GLY A 136 13.45 23.35 -9.61
N THR A 137 12.83 24.16 -8.74
CA THR A 137 12.32 23.69 -7.44
C THR A 137 11.06 22.85 -7.58
N TYR A 138 10.18 23.21 -8.52
CA TYR A 138 8.95 22.48 -8.79
C TYR A 138 9.22 21.07 -9.31
N TYR A 139 10.12 20.90 -10.27
CA TYR A 139 10.49 19.56 -10.77
C TYR A 139 11.12 18.68 -9.68
N ARG A 140 12.03 19.22 -8.86
CA ARG A 140 12.58 18.50 -7.71
C ARG A 140 11.49 18.09 -6.70
N SER A 141 10.46 18.92 -6.52
CA SER A 141 9.32 18.57 -5.69
C SER A 141 8.49 17.43 -6.30
N ILE A 142 8.27 17.43 -7.61
CA ILE A 142 7.58 16.35 -8.32
C ILE A 142 8.34 15.03 -8.14
N GLU A 143 9.65 15.01 -8.40
CA GLU A 143 10.48 13.81 -8.24
C GLU A 143 10.41 13.24 -6.82
N LYS A 144 10.38 14.12 -5.80
CA LYS A 144 10.20 13.71 -4.41
C LYS A 144 8.82 13.10 -4.15
N VAL A 145 7.76 13.66 -4.70
CA VAL A 145 6.41 13.11 -4.55
C VAL A 145 6.29 11.78 -5.29
N GLU A 146 6.87 11.65 -6.48
CA GLU A 146 6.88 10.38 -7.23
C GLU A 146 7.63 9.27 -6.50
N THR A 147 8.77 9.57 -5.90
CA THR A 147 9.52 8.59 -5.10
C THR A 147 8.72 8.14 -3.88
N GLN A 148 8.08 9.07 -3.17
CA GLN A 148 7.18 8.75 -2.06
C GLN A 148 5.97 7.91 -2.49
N LEU A 149 5.40 8.19 -3.67
CA LEU A 149 4.29 7.41 -4.22
C LEU A 149 4.72 5.97 -4.48
N ARG A 150 5.88 5.76 -5.12
CA ARG A 150 6.42 4.41 -5.37
C ARG A 150 6.69 3.66 -4.08
N GLU A 151 7.24 4.32 -3.06
CA GLU A 151 7.44 3.70 -1.73
C GLU A 151 6.10 3.25 -1.11
N LYS A 152 5.06 4.08 -1.23
CA LYS A 152 3.72 3.76 -0.72
C LYS A 152 3.02 2.66 -1.49
N GLU A 153 3.20 2.60 -2.81
CA GLU A 153 2.72 1.49 -3.63
C GLU A 153 3.35 0.16 -3.20
N LEU A 154 4.67 0.13 -2.96
CA LEU A 154 5.37 -1.05 -2.45
C LEU A 154 4.86 -1.48 -1.07
N GLU A 155 4.57 -0.53 -0.18
CA GLU A 155 3.98 -0.80 1.13
C GLU A 155 2.58 -1.40 1.00
N CYS A 156 1.73 -0.85 0.12
CA CYS A 156 0.41 -1.39 -0.18
C CYS A 156 0.49 -2.83 -0.72
N ASP A 157 1.40 -3.10 -1.65
CA ASP A 157 1.61 -4.45 -2.19
C ASP A 157 2.04 -5.45 -1.11
N ALA A 158 2.93 -5.02 -0.19
CA ALA A 158 3.37 -5.85 0.91
C ALA A 158 2.22 -6.15 1.89
N LEU A 159 1.44 -5.13 2.26
CA LEU A 159 0.27 -5.28 3.12
C LEU A 159 -0.82 -6.13 2.47
N GLN A 160 -1.04 -6.00 1.17
CA GLN A 160 -1.98 -6.83 0.43
C GLN A 160 -1.56 -8.30 0.46
N LYS A 161 -0.26 -8.60 0.25
CA LYS A 161 0.27 -9.97 0.38
C LYS A 161 0.12 -10.53 1.80
N GLN A 162 0.33 -9.71 2.83
CA GLN A 162 0.11 -10.13 4.21
C GLN A 162 -1.38 -10.40 4.48
N ASN A 163 -2.27 -9.56 3.97
CA ASN A 163 -3.70 -9.71 4.14
C ASN A 163 -4.23 -10.98 3.46
N THR A 164 -3.79 -11.26 2.22
CA THR A 164 -4.16 -12.50 1.51
C THR A 164 -3.68 -13.75 2.24
N GLU A 165 -2.47 -13.71 2.82
CA GLU A 165 -1.94 -14.81 3.63
C GLU A 165 -2.73 -14.99 4.94
N LEU A 166 -3.09 -13.91 5.64
CA LEU A 166 -3.94 -13.98 6.82
C LEU A 166 -5.34 -14.54 6.51
N LEU A 167 -5.95 -14.10 5.40
CA LEU A 167 -7.23 -14.65 4.95
C LEU A 167 -7.14 -16.16 4.67
N ARG A 168 -6.05 -16.61 4.05
CA ARG A 168 -5.78 -18.04 3.82
C ARG A 168 -5.66 -18.79 5.15
N GLN A 169 -4.99 -18.23 6.14
CA GLN A 169 -4.86 -18.83 7.47
C GLN A 169 -6.21 -18.91 8.18
N CYS A 170 -7.02 -17.85 8.14
CA CYS A 170 -8.38 -17.84 8.69
C CYS A 170 -9.23 -18.94 8.06
N ALA A 171 -9.28 -19.02 6.73
CA ALA A 171 -10.02 -20.07 6.02
C ALA A 171 -9.53 -21.49 6.41
N GLY A 172 -8.21 -21.67 6.57
CA GLY A 172 -7.63 -22.92 7.04
C GLY A 172 -8.04 -23.29 8.47
N MET A 173 -8.13 -22.30 9.37
CA MET A 173 -8.58 -22.51 10.75
C MET A 173 -10.08 -22.79 10.83
N GLU A 174 -10.90 -22.09 10.05
CA GLU A 174 -12.33 -22.35 9.91
C GLU A 174 -12.60 -23.77 9.40
N ALA A 175 -11.85 -24.24 8.41
CA ALA A 175 -11.96 -25.61 7.91
C ALA A 175 -11.61 -26.65 8.99
N LYS A 176 -10.52 -26.44 9.74
CA LYS A 176 -10.15 -27.31 10.87
C LYS A 176 -11.22 -27.34 11.94
N LEU A 177 -11.78 -26.18 12.28
CA LEU A 177 -12.84 -26.04 13.26
C LEU A 177 -14.10 -26.78 12.79
N LYS A 178 -14.47 -26.68 11.51
CA LYS A 178 -15.60 -27.44 10.94
C LYS A 178 -15.40 -28.95 11.06
N VAL A 179 -14.21 -29.46 10.73
CA VAL A 179 -13.87 -30.89 10.91
C VAL A 179 -13.94 -31.30 12.38
N ALA A 180 -13.48 -30.44 13.30
CA ALA A 180 -13.57 -30.70 14.74
C ALA A 180 -15.02 -30.79 15.23
N TYR A 181 -15.92 -29.96 14.71
CA TYR A 181 -17.36 -30.04 15.01
C TYR A 181 -17.99 -31.32 14.46
N GLU A 182 -17.73 -31.67 13.19
CA GLU A 182 -18.27 -32.90 12.58
C GLU A 182 -17.76 -34.18 13.28
N THR A 183 -16.50 -34.17 13.73
CA THR A 183 -15.95 -35.29 14.51
C THR A 183 -16.57 -35.37 15.89
N ARG A 184 -16.75 -34.23 16.58
CA ARG A 184 -17.47 -34.16 17.86
C ARG A 184 -18.91 -34.68 17.74
N GLU A 185 -19.63 -34.32 16.68
CA GLU A 185 -21.00 -34.81 16.43
C GLU A 185 -21.00 -36.33 16.26
N ARG A 186 -20.11 -36.88 15.45
CA ARG A 186 -19.94 -38.33 15.30
C ARG A 186 -19.61 -39.04 16.62
N PHE A 187 -18.74 -38.46 17.46
CA PHE A 187 -18.46 -39.00 18.78
C PHE A 187 -19.69 -38.95 19.70
N SER A 188 -20.47 -37.87 19.64
CA SER A 188 -21.72 -37.72 20.39
C SER A 188 -22.75 -38.78 19.99
N GLU A 189 -22.95 -39.00 18.68
CA GLU A 189 -23.84 -40.04 18.16
C GLU A 189 -23.39 -41.45 18.57
N ASN A 190 -22.09 -41.73 18.52
CA ASN A 190 -21.56 -43.01 18.99
C ASN A 190 -21.80 -43.17 20.51
N ALA A 191 -21.55 -42.12 21.30
CA ALA A 191 -21.80 -42.15 22.74
C ALA A 191 -23.28 -42.40 23.06
N THR A 192 -24.22 -41.78 22.35
CA THR A 192 -25.66 -42.06 22.53
C THR A 192 -26.00 -43.50 22.15
N CYS A 193 -25.48 -44.03 21.05
CA CYS A 193 -25.65 -45.43 20.67
C CYS A 193 -25.13 -46.41 21.75
N GLN A 194 -23.94 -46.14 22.30
CA GLN A 194 -23.37 -46.96 23.37
C GLN A 194 -24.21 -46.87 24.66
N MET A 195 -24.70 -45.68 25.03
CA MET A 195 -25.60 -45.52 26.18
C MET A 195 -26.89 -46.33 26.02
N HIS A 196 -27.48 -46.35 24.82
CA HIS A 196 -28.65 -47.19 24.53
C HIS A 196 -28.31 -48.68 24.68
N ARG A 197 -27.19 -49.13 24.13
CA ARG A 197 -26.74 -50.52 24.25
C ARG A 197 -26.50 -50.93 25.71
N VAL A 198 -25.89 -50.08 26.53
CA VAL A 198 -25.69 -50.34 27.96
C VAL A 198 -27.05 -50.53 28.65
N ARG A 199 -28.01 -49.64 28.38
CA ARG A 199 -29.37 -49.74 28.94
C ARG A 199 -30.07 -51.06 28.56
N ASP A 200 -29.92 -51.49 27.31
CA ASP A 200 -30.51 -52.76 26.85
C ASP A 200 -29.89 -53.97 27.56
N LEU A 201 -28.55 -53.96 27.73
CA LEU A 201 -27.84 -55.00 28.46
C LEU A 201 -28.19 -55.01 29.96
N GLU A 202 -28.37 -53.85 30.58
CA GLU A 202 -28.87 -53.73 31.96
C GLU A 202 -30.28 -54.32 32.09
N ALA A 203 -31.17 -54.02 31.15
CA ALA A 203 -32.52 -54.59 31.12
C ALA A 203 -32.51 -56.11 30.93
N GLU A 204 -31.61 -56.64 30.09
CA GLU A 204 -31.43 -58.09 29.92
C GLU A 204 -30.88 -58.76 31.18
N ARG A 205 -29.88 -58.15 31.82
CA ARG A 205 -29.33 -58.59 33.11
C ARG A 205 -30.42 -58.68 34.18
N ASP A 206 -31.30 -57.68 34.26
CA ASP A 206 -32.42 -57.69 35.22
C ASP A 206 -33.46 -58.77 34.89
N ARG A 207 -33.73 -59.06 33.61
CA ARG A 207 -34.58 -60.19 33.21
C ARG A 207 -33.97 -61.53 33.61
N LEU A 208 -32.66 -61.69 33.42
CA LEU A 208 -31.94 -62.90 33.81
C LEU A 208 -31.96 -63.10 35.33
N LEU A 209 -31.71 -62.04 36.11
CA LEU A 209 -31.82 -62.11 37.57
C LEU A 209 -33.23 -62.47 38.06
N LYS A 210 -34.27 -61.92 37.42
CA LYS A 210 -35.66 -62.31 37.73
C LYS A 210 -35.89 -63.80 37.44
N ARG A 211 -35.40 -64.31 36.31
CA ARG A 211 -35.47 -65.75 35.97
C ARG A 211 -34.71 -66.61 36.97
N GLU A 212 -33.50 -66.20 37.34
CA GLU A 212 -32.68 -66.87 38.36
C GLU A 212 -33.42 -66.93 39.70
N THR A 213 -34.03 -65.82 40.13
CA THR A 213 -34.82 -65.75 41.37
C THR A 213 -36.01 -66.70 41.32
N VAL A 214 -36.75 -66.74 40.21
CA VAL A 214 -37.87 -67.69 40.02
C VAL A 214 -37.38 -69.13 40.06
N LEU A 215 -36.30 -69.47 39.35
CA LEU A 215 -35.72 -70.81 39.36
C LEU A 215 -35.22 -71.21 40.75
N ALA A 216 -34.54 -70.31 41.47
CA ALA A 216 -34.09 -70.53 42.83
C ALA A 216 -35.27 -70.81 43.77
N ASN A 217 -36.35 -70.03 43.66
CA ASN A 217 -37.59 -70.25 44.41
C ASN A 217 -38.22 -71.60 44.07
N THR A 218 -38.31 -71.98 42.78
CA THR A 218 -38.83 -73.29 42.37
C THR A 218 -37.99 -74.44 42.93
N VAL A 219 -36.66 -74.34 42.87
CA VAL A 219 -35.75 -75.35 43.45
C VAL A 219 -35.92 -75.43 44.97
N ALA A 220 -36.09 -74.30 45.65
CA ALA A 220 -36.36 -74.27 47.09
C ALA A 220 -37.70 -74.95 47.43
N SER A 221 -38.76 -74.66 46.69
CA SER A 221 -40.07 -75.31 46.84
C SER A 221 -39.98 -76.82 46.61
N LEU A 222 -39.33 -77.27 45.54
CA LEU A 222 -39.11 -78.70 45.27
C LEU A 222 -38.32 -79.37 46.39
N ARG A 223 -37.26 -78.73 46.91
CA ARG A 223 -36.52 -79.25 48.08
C ARG A 223 -37.40 -79.36 49.33
N ALA A 224 -38.28 -78.38 49.56
CA ALA A 224 -39.23 -78.42 50.67
C ALA A 224 -40.27 -79.53 50.51
N GLU A 225 -40.81 -79.74 49.30
CA GLU A 225 -41.71 -80.86 48.98
C GLU A 225 -41.02 -82.21 49.18
N CYS A 226 -39.76 -82.37 48.74
CA CYS A 226 -38.98 -83.58 49.01
C CYS A 226 -38.77 -83.84 50.51
N ALA A 227 -38.64 -82.79 51.33
CA ALA A 227 -38.51 -82.93 52.78
C ALA A 227 -39.82 -83.29 53.50
N LEU A 228 -40.98 -83.02 52.89
CA LEU A 228 -42.32 -83.23 53.44
C LEU A 228 -43.08 -84.42 52.80
N GLY A 229 -42.62 -84.95 51.67
CA GLY A 229 -43.20 -86.10 50.98
C GLY A 229 -42.95 -87.46 51.67
N PRO A 230 -43.68 -88.53 51.28
CA PRO A 230 -43.89 -89.76 52.05
C PRO A 230 -42.67 -90.70 52.18
N TRP A 231 -41.48 -90.25 51.78
CA TRP A 231 -40.25 -91.05 51.73
C TRP A 231 -39.45 -91.03 53.05
N LYS A 232 -40.03 -90.58 54.16
CA LYS A 232 -39.40 -90.63 55.49
C LYS A 232 -39.24 -92.05 56.07
N ASN A 233 -39.70 -93.08 55.38
CA ASN A 233 -39.62 -94.49 55.82
C ASN A 233 -38.71 -95.38 54.96
N THR A 234 -37.69 -94.83 54.30
CA THR A 234 -36.60 -95.65 53.75
C THR A 234 -35.31 -95.31 54.46
N THR A 235 -35.09 -96.10 55.51
CA THR A 235 -33.90 -96.24 56.33
C THR A 235 -32.59 -96.15 55.56
N LEU A 236 -31.67 -95.36 56.12
CA LEU A 236 -30.23 -95.54 55.99
C LEU A 236 -29.84 -97.02 56.11
N LEU A 237 -29.14 -97.55 55.11
CA LEU A 237 -28.18 -98.63 55.33
C LEU A 237 -26.78 -98.11 54.99
N ARG A 238 -26.00 -97.97 56.05
CA ARG A 238 -24.57 -97.71 56.11
C ARG A 238 -23.85 -98.98 55.69
N ASP A 239 -22.85 -98.88 54.82
CA ASP A 239 -21.65 -99.73 54.91
C ASP A 239 -20.41 -99.00 54.35
N SER A 240 -19.45 -98.86 55.25
CA SER A 240 -18.00 -98.64 55.06
C SER A 240 -17.42 -99.72 54.12
N SER A 241 -16.33 -99.59 53.38
CA SER A 241 -15.14 -98.74 53.39
C SER A 241 -14.21 -99.30 52.29
N PHE A 242 -13.40 -98.49 51.60
CA PHE A 242 -12.01 -98.85 51.28
C PHE A 242 -11.21 -97.58 50.92
N GLU A 243 -10.13 -97.37 51.68
CA GLU A 243 -8.99 -96.47 51.41
C GLU A 243 -8.24 -96.98 50.16
N THR A 244 -7.42 -96.25 49.38
CA THR A 244 -6.29 -95.37 49.70
C THR A 244 -5.72 -94.85 48.37
N ALA A 245 -5.24 -93.60 48.28
CA ALA A 245 -3.98 -93.17 47.63
C ALA A 245 -3.98 -91.66 47.23
N SER A 246 -3.34 -90.83 48.08
CA SER A 246 -2.24 -89.85 47.83
C SER A 246 -2.06 -89.06 46.51
N PRO A 247 -1.29 -87.94 46.50
CA PRO A 247 -1.75 -86.64 46.01
C PRO A 247 -0.87 -85.98 44.92
N SER A 248 -1.26 -84.75 44.50
CA SER A 248 -0.41 -83.66 43.96
C SER A 248 -0.28 -83.53 42.42
N PRO A 249 0.12 -82.36 41.84
CA PRO A 249 -0.46 -81.01 41.97
C PRO A 249 -0.58 -80.29 40.58
N HIS A 250 -0.79 -78.95 40.61
CA HIS A 250 -0.73 -77.95 39.53
C HIS A 250 -2.09 -77.67 38.83
N VAL A 251 -2.56 -76.45 38.59
CA VAL A 251 -1.95 -75.14 38.34
C VAL A 251 -2.95 -74.03 38.74
N LEU A 252 -2.52 -73.03 39.53
CA LEU A 252 -3.05 -71.65 39.48
C LEU A 252 -2.29 -70.91 38.35
N PRO A 253 -2.93 -69.99 37.61
CA PRO A 253 -2.67 -68.58 37.90
C PRO A 253 -3.93 -67.71 37.64
N GLY A 254 -4.07 -66.48 38.14
CA GLY A 254 -3.19 -65.64 38.93
C GLY A 254 -3.93 -64.33 39.19
N LYS A 255 -3.90 -63.86 40.44
CA LYS A 255 -4.16 -62.46 40.74
C LYS A 255 -3.00 -61.65 40.18
N GLY A 256 -3.26 -60.88 39.12
CA GLY A 256 -2.41 -59.77 38.70
C GLY A 256 -2.85 -58.49 39.40
N SER A 257 -2.10 -58.11 40.42
CA SER A 257 -2.10 -56.79 41.03
C SER A 257 -0.66 -56.26 40.94
N VAL A 258 -0.52 -54.94 40.78
CA VAL A 258 0.73 -54.14 40.75
C VAL A 258 1.45 -54.22 39.39
N SER A 259 1.80 -53.16 38.65
CA SER A 259 2.08 -51.72 38.93
C SER A 259 2.15 -50.94 37.60
N PRO A 260 2.25 -49.59 37.61
CA PRO A 260 1.99 -48.74 36.47
C PRO A 260 3.21 -48.59 35.57
N VAL A 261 2.99 -48.51 34.27
CA VAL A 261 3.97 -47.93 33.36
C VAL A 261 3.75 -46.41 33.37
N ARG A 262 4.66 -45.75 34.08
CA ARG A 262 5.03 -44.37 33.88
C ARG A 262 5.89 -44.26 32.61
N ASP A 263 5.85 -43.07 32.02
CA ASP A 263 6.65 -42.55 30.90
C ASP A 263 6.07 -42.88 29.51
N ALA A 264 5.56 -41.93 28.72
CA ALA A 264 6.02 -40.55 28.55
C ALA A 264 4.89 -39.49 28.61
N PHE A 265 5.24 -38.38 29.26
CA PHE A 265 4.80 -37.01 28.97
C PHE A 265 4.83 -36.78 27.44
N ASP A 266 3.84 -36.16 26.80
CA ASP A 266 3.58 -34.72 26.90
C ASP A 266 2.08 -34.41 26.97
N GLY A 267 1.68 -33.93 28.15
CA GLY A 267 0.54 -33.05 28.26
C GLY A 267 0.99 -31.62 27.98
N ALA A 268 0.41 -30.99 26.97
CA ALA A 268 0.18 -29.55 26.96
C ALA A 268 -1.32 -29.32 27.06
N SER A 269 -1.85 -29.57 28.26
CA SER A 269 -3.12 -29.00 28.70
C SER A 269 -2.87 -27.50 28.92
N PHE A 270 -3.26 -26.68 27.95
CA PHE A 270 -3.37 -25.24 28.16
C PHE A 270 -4.76 -24.95 28.74
N ALA A 271 -4.88 -25.07 30.05
CA ALA A 271 -5.80 -24.20 30.79
C ALA A 271 -5.18 -22.79 30.80
N PRO A 272 -5.93 -21.72 30.50
CA PRO A 272 -5.36 -20.39 30.42
C PRO A 272 -4.94 -19.95 31.83
N SER A 273 -3.64 -19.72 32.02
CA SER A 273 -3.12 -19.20 33.26
C SER A 273 -3.53 -17.73 33.39
N THR A 274 -3.84 -17.29 34.61
CA THR A 274 -4.11 -15.88 34.96
C THR A 274 -2.90 -14.96 34.69
N LEU A 275 -1.76 -15.50 34.26
CA LEU A 275 -0.58 -14.76 33.81
C LEU A 275 -0.66 -14.35 32.32
N ASP A 276 -1.41 -15.09 31.48
CA ASP A 276 -1.57 -14.79 30.05
C ASP A 276 -2.61 -13.70 29.78
N VAL A 277 -3.50 -13.43 30.75
CA VAL A 277 -4.47 -12.32 30.70
C VAL A 277 -3.82 -10.97 31.04
N MET A 278 -2.65 -10.95 31.71
CA MET A 278 -1.92 -9.70 32.01
C MET A 278 -1.13 -9.13 30.82
N TRP A 279 -0.85 -9.93 29.80
CA TRP A 279 -0.11 -9.48 28.60
C TRP A 279 -0.98 -8.80 27.54
N ALA A 280 -2.31 -8.83 27.67
CA ALA A 280 -3.23 -8.09 26.81
C ALA A 280 -3.47 -6.63 27.25
N CYS A 281 -2.90 -6.19 28.38
CA CYS A 281 -3.09 -4.83 28.92
C CYS A 281 -1.79 -4.12 29.30
N GLN A 282 -0.62 -4.70 29.06
CA GLN A 282 0.66 -3.98 29.17
C GLN A 282 1.11 -3.53 27.77
N GLY A 283 0.70 -2.31 27.43
CA GLY A 283 1.31 -1.55 26.35
C GLY A 283 2.83 -1.56 26.53
N SER A 284 3.51 -1.93 25.45
CA SER A 284 4.97 -1.93 25.33
C SER A 284 5.54 -0.61 25.85
N ALA A 285 6.25 -0.69 26.98
CA ALA A 285 6.99 0.40 27.59
C ALA A 285 8.40 0.56 26.96
N ILE A 286 8.52 0.32 25.64
CA ILE A 286 9.78 0.44 24.90
C ILE A 286 9.51 1.18 23.59
N ASN A 287 9.21 2.47 23.71
CA ASN A 287 9.59 3.56 22.80
C ASN A 287 8.97 4.86 23.31
N ARG A 288 9.72 5.60 24.12
CA ARG A 288 9.45 7.02 24.38
C ARG A 288 9.75 7.82 23.11
N ALA A 289 8.80 7.83 22.18
CA ALA A 289 8.69 8.82 21.12
C ALA A 289 7.21 8.84 20.68
N PHE A 290 6.41 9.65 21.39
CA PHE A 290 5.08 10.02 20.91
C PHE A 290 5.23 10.85 19.62
N PRO A 291 4.56 10.52 18.51
CA PRO A 291 4.27 11.50 17.48
C PRO A 291 3.13 12.41 17.99
N GLU A 292 3.31 13.73 17.92
CA GLU A 292 2.37 14.77 18.34
C GLU A 292 1.09 14.83 17.48
N TRP A 293 0.42 13.72 17.17
CA TRP A 293 -0.77 13.70 16.32
C TRP A 293 -2.03 13.28 17.10
N CYS A 294 -2.21 13.85 18.28
CA CYS A 294 -3.52 13.89 18.92
C CYS A 294 -4.24 15.16 18.45
N VAL A 295 -5.16 15.00 17.49
CA VAL A 295 -6.12 16.05 17.13
C VAL A 295 -6.97 16.36 18.36
N SER A 296 -7.06 17.64 18.72
CA SER A 296 -7.83 18.13 19.87
C SER A 296 -9.29 17.68 19.80
N ALA A 297 -9.85 17.25 20.93
CA ALA A 297 -11.24 16.75 21.05
C ALA A 297 -12.31 17.76 20.57
N GLU A 298 -11.97 19.04 20.41
CA GLU A 298 -12.85 20.09 19.90
C GLU A 298 -13.09 20.04 18.38
N LYS A 299 -12.36 19.21 17.61
CA LYS A 299 -12.54 19.09 16.14
C LYS A 299 -13.31 17.85 15.68
N VAL A 300 -13.80 17.01 16.60
CA VAL A 300 -14.51 15.76 16.26
C VAL A 300 -16.02 15.97 16.04
N VAL A 301 -16.55 17.18 16.27
CA VAL A 301 -18.00 17.45 16.16
C VAL A 301 -18.45 17.85 14.75
N ASP A 302 -17.56 18.13 13.81
CA ASP A 302 -17.96 18.63 12.48
C ASP A 302 -18.05 17.59 11.35
N PHE A 303 -17.80 16.31 11.62
CA PHE A 303 -17.85 15.28 10.57
C PHE A 303 -19.24 14.63 10.36
N SER A 304 -20.18 14.82 11.28
CA SER A 304 -21.52 14.20 11.21
C SER A 304 -22.62 15.11 10.65
N CYS A 305 -22.35 16.40 10.38
CA CYS A 305 -23.36 17.34 9.88
C CYS A 305 -23.32 17.63 8.37
N LYS A 306 -22.47 16.94 7.59
CA LYS A 306 -22.36 17.16 6.13
C LYS A 306 -22.79 15.99 5.23
N MET A 307 -23.31 14.89 5.78
CA MET A 307 -23.93 13.80 4.99
C MET A 307 -25.46 13.82 4.99
N GLY A 308 -26.08 14.92 5.43
CA GLY A 308 -27.54 15.06 5.52
C GLY A 308 -28.16 16.05 4.53
N ASN A 309 -27.52 16.32 3.38
CA ASN A 309 -28.11 17.12 2.30
C ASN A 309 -27.40 16.85 0.96
N THR A 310 -27.67 15.68 0.36
CA THR A 310 -27.65 15.44 -1.10
C THR A 310 -28.61 14.31 -1.40
#